data_AF-A0A7C1C447-F1
#
_entry.id   AF-A0A7C1C447-F1
#
_cell.length_a   1.000
_cell.length_b   1.000
_cell.length_c   1.000
_cell.angle_alpha   90.00
_cell.angle_beta   90.00
_cell.angle_gamma   90.00
#
_symmetry.space_group_name_H-M   'P 1'
#
loop_
_entity.id
_entity.type
_entity.pdbx_description
1 polymer ?
#
loop_
_entity_poly.entity_id
_entity_poly.type
_entity_poly.pdbx_seq_one_letter_code
_entity_poly.pdbx_strand_id
1 'polypeptide(L)'
;MAKAIIPKEIRQEVAKIINAFNEQTFHDNVEDLAYFPEFRGNFLYLKRKELGNISPVARLTYTGDMKDWEFAIFKWSSDRYDPDEWFFPGAEL
;
A
#
# COMPACT_ATOMS: atom_id res chain seq x y z
N MET A 1 -24.11 -2.07 -1.01
CA MET A 1 -23.30 -2.87 -1.94
C MET A 1 -22.53 -3.90 -1.13
N ALA A 2 -22.42 -5.15 -1.60
CA ALA A 2 -21.69 -6.19 -0.86
C ALA A 2 -20.24 -5.74 -0.65
N LYS A 3 -19.73 -5.78 0.59
CA LYS A 3 -18.32 -5.50 0.86
C LYS A 3 -17.47 -6.53 0.11
N ALA A 4 -16.87 -6.14 -1.01
CA ALA A 4 -16.05 -7.00 -1.84
C ALA A 4 -14.78 -7.38 -1.08
N ILE A 5 -14.78 -8.54 -0.43
CA ILE A 5 -13.60 -9.07 0.24
C ILE A 5 -12.55 -9.35 -0.84
N ILE A 6 -11.30 -8.92 -0.61
CA ILE A 6 -10.22 -9.15 -1.58
C ILE A 6 -10.04 -10.66 -1.77
N PRO A 7 -10.27 -11.21 -2.98
CA PRO A 7 -10.11 -12.64 -3.26
C PRO A 7 -8.68 -13.11 -3.00
N LYS A 8 -8.52 -14.38 -2.66
CA LYS A 8 -7.19 -14.96 -2.37
C LYS A 8 -6.22 -14.79 -3.54
N GLU A 9 -6.70 -14.99 -4.77
CA GLU A 9 -5.91 -14.85 -5.99
C GLU A 9 -5.36 -13.42 -6.14
N ILE A 10 -6.20 -12.41 -5.89
CA ILE A 10 -5.81 -11.01 -5.90
C ILE A 10 -4.79 -10.71 -4.79
N ARG A 11 -4.98 -11.25 -3.58
CA ARG A 11 -3.99 -11.09 -2.48
C ARG A 11 -2.62 -11.66 -2.87
N GLN A 12 -2.61 -12.81 -3.53
CA GLN A 12 -1.37 -13.45 -3.98
C GLN A 12 -0.70 -12.63 -5.08
N GLU A 13 -1.47 -12.10 -6.03
CA GLU A 13 -0.95 -11.25 -7.11
C GLU A 13 -0.35 -9.96 -6.54
N VAL A 14 -1.06 -9.28 -5.64
CA VAL A 14 -0.56 -8.05 -4.99
C VAL A 14 0.72 -8.33 -4.20
N ALA A 15 0.77 -9.45 -3.45
CA ALA A 15 1.98 -9.83 -2.73
C ALA A 15 3.18 -10.05 -3.67
N LYS A 16 2.97 -10.68 -4.84
CA LYS A 16 4.02 -10.83 -5.86
C LYS A 16 4.49 -9.49 -6.40
N ILE A 17 3.57 -8.58 -6.71
CA ILE A 17 3.90 -7.24 -7.21
C ILE A 17 4.77 -6.49 -6.20
N ILE A 18 4.38 -6.50 -4.92
CA ILE A 18 5.15 -5.83 -3.85
C ILE A 18 6.52 -6.46 -3.68
N ASN A 19 6.63 -7.79 -3.67
CA ASN A 19 7.91 -8.48 -3.55
C ASN A 19 8.83 -8.18 -4.74
N ALA A 20 8.30 -8.27 -5.95
CA ALA A 20 9.06 -7.95 -7.16
C ALA A 20 9.55 -6.50 -7.16
N PHE A 21 8.73 -5.55 -6.67
CA PHE A 21 9.15 -4.16 -6.49
C PHE A 21 10.27 -4.03 -5.44
N ASN A 22 10.14 -4.70 -4.29
CA ASN A 22 11.15 -4.66 -3.23
C ASN A 22 12.51 -5.19 -3.73
N GLU A 23 12.52 -6.34 -4.40
CA GLU A 23 13.73 -6.95 -4.94
C GLU A 23 14.38 -6.08 -6.02
N GLN A 24 13.58 -5.47 -6.89
CA GLN A 24 14.08 -4.59 -7.95
C GLN A 24 14.58 -3.24 -7.45
N THR A 25 14.00 -2.70 -6.38
CA THR A 25 14.30 -1.34 -5.91
C THR A 25 15.37 -1.32 -4.82
N PHE A 26 15.31 -2.29 -3.90
CA PHE A 26 16.15 -2.29 -2.71
C PHE A 26 17.26 -3.35 -2.76
N HIS A 27 17.17 -4.34 -3.65
CA HIS A 27 18.18 -5.38 -3.86
C HIS A 27 18.61 -6.02 -2.52
N ASP A 28 19.88 -5.91 -2.15
CA ASP A 28 20.44 -6.46 -0.92
C ASP A 28 19.93 -5.77 0.37
N ASN A 29 19.29 -4.60 0.25
CA ASN A 29 18.75 -3.86 1.40
C ASN A 29 17.31 -4.24 1.76
N VAL A 30 16.71 -5.25 1.11
CA VAL A 30 15.31 -5.66 1.38
C VAL A 30 15.09 -6.03 2.85
N GLU A 31 16.11 -6.52 3.55
CA GLU A 31 16.01 -6.84 4.98
C GLU A 31 15.77 -5.60 5.85
N ASP A 32 16.38 -4.48 5.50
CA ASP A 32 16.27 -3.20 6.23
C ASP A 32 15.20 -2.28 5.66
N LEU A 33 14.88 -2.43 4.36
CA LEU A 33 14.00 -1.55 3.60
C LEU A 33 13.09 -2.34 2.67
N ALA A 34 11.82 -2.46 3.05
CA ALA A 34 10.83 -3.18 2.25
C ALA A 34 9.41 -2.68 2.47
N TYR A 35 8.57 -2.80 1.45
CA TYR A 35 7.12 -2.67 1.58
C TYR A 35 6.48 -4.01 1.86
N PHE A 36 5.38 -4.02 2.61
CA PHE A 36 4.61 -5.23 2.83
C PHE A 36 3.10 -4.93 2.92
N PRO A 37 2.26 -5.85 2.42
CA PRO A 37 0.81 -5.70 2.48
C PRO A 37 0.23 -6.26 3.78
N GLU A 38 -0.70 -5.53 4.39
CA GLU A 38 -1.60 -6.05 5.42
C GLU A 38 -3.06 -5.98 4.93
N PHE A 39 -3.67 -7.15 4.69
CA PHE A 39 -5.03 -7.23 4.15
C PHE A 39 -6.07 -7.30 5.28
N ARG A 40 -7.08 -6.42 5.27
CA ARG A 40 -8.25 -6.48 6.18
C ARG A 40 -9.54 -6.20 5.41
N GLY A 41 -10.38 -7.22 5.27
CA GLY A 41 -11.64 -7.11 4.53
C GLY A 41 -11.40 -6.80 3.04
N ASN A 42 -11.91 -5.64 2.60
CA ASN A 42 -11.72 -5.09 1.25
C ASN A 42 -10.53 -4.11 1.15
N PHE A 43 -9.77 -3.92 2.24
CA PHE A 43 -8.65 -2.99 2.29
C PHE A 43 -7.30 -3.71 2.28
N LEU A 44 -6.33 -3.09 1.63
CA LEU A 44 -4.91 -3.36 1.74
C LEU A 44 -4.23 -2.15 2.40
N TYR A 45 -3.61 -2.37 3.55
CA TYR A 45 -2.76 -1.39 4.21
C TYR A 45 -1.33 -1.64 3.78
N LEU A 46 -0.79 -0.73 2.98
CA LEU A 46 0.60 -0.75 2.58
C LEU A 46 1.44 -0.14 3.70
N LYS A 47 2.42 -0.91 4.18
CA LYS A 47 3.36 -0.50 5.21
C LYS A 47 4.77 -0.57 4.65
N ARG A 48 5.67 0.25 5.21
CA ARG A 48 7.10 0.24 4.91
C ARG A 48 7.86 -0.08 6.17
N LYS A 49 8.80 -1.02 6.06
CA LYS A 49 9.85 -1.26 7.03
C LYS A 49 11.05 -0.39 6.64
N GLU A 50 11.61 0.32 7.60
CA GLU A 50 12.85 1.07 7.45
C GLU A 50 13.66 0.97 8.75
N LEU A 51 14.84 0.33 8.68
CA LEU A 51 15.78 0.19 9.79
C LEU A 51 15.12 -0.32 11.09
N GLY A 52 14.25 -1.32 10.96
CA GLY A 52 13.53 -1.93 12.08
C GLY A 52 12.22 -1.22 12.49
N ASN A 53 11.94 -0.02 11.96
CA ASN A 53 10.68 0.68 12.19
C ASN A 53 9.65 0.33 11.11
N ILE A 54 8.39 0.18 11.52
CA ILE A 54 7.27 -0.08 10.61
C ILE A 54 6.36 1.14 10.61
N SER A 55 6.13 1.69 9.42
CA SER A 55 5.32 2.88 9.23
C SER A 55 4.20 2.64 8.22
N PRO A 56 2.99 3.18 8.45
CA PRO A 56 1.94 3.19 7.43
C PRO A 56 2.34 4.10 6.26
N VAL A 57 1.97 3.70 5.04
CA VAL A 57 2.23 4.45 3.81
C VAL A 57 0.93 4.84 3.14
N ALA A 58 0.13 3.82 2.80
CA ALA A 58 -1.11 4.02 2.09
C ALA A 58 -2.14 2.95 2.47
N ARG A 59 -3.40 3.22 2.20
CA ARG A 59 -4.49 2.26 2.23
C ARG A 59 -5.11 2.20 0.85
N LEU A 60 -5.11 1.02 0.24
CA LEU A 60 -5.80 0.75 -0.99
C LEU A 60 -7.12 0.03 -0.69
N THR A 61 -8.19 0.39 -1.38
CA THR A 61 -9.52 -0.20 -1.28
C THR A 61 -9.81 -0.94 -2.58
N TYR A 62 -10.09 -2.24 -2.46
CA TYR A 62 -10.43 -3.06 -3.60
C TYR A 62 -11.86 -2.76 -4.06
N THR A 63 -12.02 -2.34 -5.32
CA THR A 63 -13.32 -2.00 -5.92
C THR A 63 -13.99 -3.18 -6.63
N GLY A 64 -13.28 -4.31 -6.75
CA GLY A 64 -13.73 -5.50 -7.49
C GLY A 64 -12.90 -5.79 -8.73
N ASP A 65 -12.03 -4.86 -9.15
CA ASP A 65 -11.12 -5.03 -10.27
C ASP A 65 -9.65 -4.90 -9.81
N MET A 66 -8.73 -5.60 -10.48
CA MET A 66 -7.32 -5.60 -10.11
C MET A 66 -6.61 -4.31 -10.53
N LYS A 67 -7.09 -3.64 -11.58
CA LYS A 67 -6.49 -2.43 -12.15
C LYS A 67 -7.13 -1.15 -11.61
N ASP A 68 -8.28 -1.28 -10.94
CA ASP A 68 -9.03 -0.17 -10.38
C ASP A 68 -9.07 -0.32 -8.84
N TRP A 69 -8.25 0.45 -8.13
CA TRP A 69 -8.26 0.50 -6.67
C TRP A 69 -8.32 1.95 -6.24
N GLU A 70 -9.17 2.27 -5.27
CA GLU A 70 -9.13 3.58 -4.63
C GLU A 70 -7.98 3.59 -3.62
N PHE A 71 -7.22 4.68 -3.54
CA PHE A 71 -6.14 4.80 -2.56
C PHE A 71 -6.29 6.03 -1.67
N ALA A 72 -5.74 5.94 -0.46
CA ALA A 72 -5.61 7.03 0.48
C ALA A 72 -4.21 6.98 1.08
N ILE A 73 -3.53 8.11 1.17
CA ILE A 73 -2.19 8.20 1.75
C ILE A 73 -2.32 8.45 3.26
N PHE A 74 -1.38 7.92 4.04
CA PHE A 74 -1.36 8.13 5.48
C PHE A 74 -0.86 9.55 5.82
N LYS A 75 -1.71 10.33 6.49
CA LYS A 75 -1.40 11.68 6.94
C LYS A 75 -0.86 11.68 8.36
N TRP A 76 0.44 11.92 8.50
CA TRP A 76 1.11 11.98 9.81
C TRP A 76 0.61 13.12 10.71
N SER A 77 0.19 14.24 10.14
CA SER A 77 -0.31 15.40 10.90
C SER A 77 -1.70 15.18 11.50
N SER A 78 -2.43 14.14 11.11
CA SER A 78 -3.76 13.83 11.63
C SER A 78 -3.95 12.37 12.03
N ASP A 79 -2.91 11.54 11.91
CA ASP A 79 -2.92 10.10 12.18
C ASP A 79 -4.07 9.35 11.47
N ARG A 80 -4.38 9.75 10.22
CA ARG A 80 -5.53 9.24 9.46
C ARG A 80 -5.16 9.02 8.00
N TYR A 81 -5.87 8.10 7.35
CA TYR A 81 -5.84 7.93 5.90
C TYR A 81 -6.81 8.92 5.27
N ASP A 82 -6.30 9.86 4.49
CA ASP A 82 -7.11 10.89 3.84
C ASP A 82 -7.21 10.59 2.32
N PRO A 83 -8.42 10.30 1.81
CA PRO A 83 -8.61 10.02 0.38
C PRO A 83 -8.55 11.28 -0.50
N ASP A 84 -8.57 12.48 0.08
CA ASP A 84 -8.56 13.76 -0.63
C ASP A 84 -7.13 14.34 -0.80
N GLU A 85 -6.10 13.66 -0.28
CA GLU A 85 -4.71 14.09 -0.40
C GLU A 85 -4.13 13.81 -1.81
N TRP A 86 -4.36 14.75 -2.72
CA TRP A 86 -3.67 14.85 -4.03
C TRP A 86 -2.41 15.74 -3.96
N PHE A 87 -1.90 16.07 -2.76
CA PHE A 87 -0.76 16.98 -2.62
C PHE A 87 0.54 16.21 -2.38
N PHE A 88 1.23 15.88 -3.47
CA PHE A 88 2.65 15.59 -3.41
C PHE A 88 3.43 16.92 -3.32
N PRO A 89 4.38 17.09 -2.38
CA PRO A 89 5.37 18.16 -2.45
C PRO A 89 6.28 17.88 -3.67
N GLY A 90 5.93 18.47 -4.80
CA GLY A 90 6.48 18.15 -6.14
C GLY A 90 5.46 18.29 -7.27
N ALA A 91 4.19 18.56 -6.96
CA ALA A 91 3.16 18.95 -7.93
C ALA A 91 3.15 20.47 -8.24
N GLU A 92 4.26 21.17 -7.97
CA GLU A 92 4.46 22.53 -8.48
C GLU A 92 5.24 22.41 -9.80
N LEU A 93 4.57 22.78 -10.89
CA LEU A 93 5.17 23.03 -12.20
C LEU A 93 6.14 24.21 -12.15
#